data_AF-A0A3A8IRK6-F1
#
_entry.id   AF-A0A3A8IRK6-F1
#
_cell.length_a   1.000
_cell.length_b   1.000
_cell.length_c   1.000
_cell.angle_alpha   90.00
_cell.angle_beta   90.00
_cell.angle_gamma   90.00
#
_symmetry.space_group_name_H-M   'P 1'
#
loop_
_entity.id
_entity.type
_entity.pdbx_description
1 polymer ?
#
loop_
_entity_poly.entity_id
_entity_poly.type
_entity_poly.pdbx_seq_one_letter_code
_entity_poly.pdbx_strand_id
1 'polypeptide(L)'
;MAACAGGDAPPRAPLDGAEPLHTEEPVTFDADGLTPPLSIPPFAGDSVALWARSEPGTCFALTSLVDARGRAWVDQRSAGPFCTGCEVRTSVAQEEALFVLPGEEGFAPREGFTVRFGLVACETLTPVKASGAPRLHLTWLPRASLPERGRLPLRFLVSRHSMLLGQPERRRELLERLNDELAEAGLEVTLEAVVELPDAAHETRFWTTELAGLSALRDGAPPAPDTTVDIVFAGCLWYDDPFFGPPVPVDGFTPRVGGGAGPASAVFMPGLRCDAFGGAPVQWPLDAYAHVLAHELGHFLGLYHSVETDGTTDRLGDTGEQNIMNAHPGRASARGWSPAQKRRLLSHPWVRPVP
;
A
#
# COMPACT_ATOMS: atom_id res chain seq x y z
N MET A 1 -16.47 -28.33 12.14
CA MET A 1 -15.19 -28.41 12.87
C MET A 1 -14.73 -26.98 13.09
N ALA A 2 -14.62 -26.56 14.34
CA ALA A 2 -14.39 -25.18 14.73
C ALA A 2 -12.99 -24.71 14.34
N ALA A 3 -12.90 -23.61 13.60
CA ALA A 3 -11.65 -22.90 13.36
C ALA A 3 -11.45 -21.90 14.50
N CYS A 4 -10.70 -22.30 15.53
CA CYS A 4 -10.11 -21.39 16.50
C CYS A 4 -8.65 -21.18 16.10
N ALA A 5 -8.27 -19.92 15.87
CA ALA A 5 -7.00 -19.29 16.27
C ALA A 5 -6.71 -18.07 15.37
N GLY A 6 -7.35 -16.94 15.66
CA GLY A 6 -6.74 -15.64 15.40
C GLY A 6 -5.61 -15.44 16.43
N GLY A 7 -4.51 -16.16 16.24
CA GLY A 7 -3.31 -15.99 17.06
C GLY A 7 -2.62 -14.68 16.69
N ASP A 8 -1.90 -14.14 17.68
CA ASP A 8 -0.95 -13.03 17.59
C ASP A 8 0.14 -13.30 16.53
N ALA A 9 -0.22 -13.26 15.25
CA ALA A 9 0.77 -13.20 14.20
C ALA A 9 1.44 -11.81 14.31
N PRO A 10 2.75 -11.74 14.62
CA PRO A 10 3.50 -10.49 14.52
C PRO A 10 3.40 -9.96 13.07
N PRO A 11 3.67 -8.66 12.85
CA PRO A 11 3.66 -8.11 11.50
C PRO A 11 4.54 -8.96 10.56
N ARG A 12 4.07 -9.20 9.33
CA ARG A 12 4.68 -10.07 8.29
C ARG A 12 6.09 -9.65 7.80
N ALA A 13 6.74 -8.74 8.52
CA ALA A 13 8.09 -8.29 8.22
C ALA A 13 8.88 -8.09 9.52
N PRO A 14 9.68 -9.07 9.96
CA PRO A 14 10.80 -8.78 10.84
C PRO A 14 11.91 -8.11 10.01
N LEU A 15 12.17 -6.82 10.26
CA LEU A 15 13.33 -6.13 9.72
C LEU A 15 14.56 -6.39 10.58
N ASP A 16 15.66 -6.75 9.91
CA ASP A 16 17.07 -6.71 10.32
C ASP A 16 17.34 -6.64 11.84
N GLY A 17 17.02 -7.71 12.57
CA GLY A 17 17.51 -7.94 13.93
C GLY A 17 16.97 -7.01 15.03
N ALA A 18 16.03 -6.11 14.73
CA ALA A 18 15.38 -5.26 15.72
C ALA A 18 13.98 -5.80 16.06
N GLU A 19 13.71 -6.04 17.35
CA GLU A 19 12.38 -6.45 17.81
C GLU A 19 11.39 -5.28 17.68
N PRO A 20 10.19 -5.50 17.11
CA PRO A 20 9.13 -4.49 17.08
C PRO A 20 8.79 -3.99 18.49
N LEU A 21 8.67 -2.67 18.64
CA LEU A 21 8.33 -2.05 19.91
C LEU A 21 6.81 -1.85 19.98
N HIS A 22 6.20 -2.26 21.08
CA HIS A 22 4.77 -2.12 21.30
C HIS A 22 4.45 -0.82 22.03
N THR A 23 3.42 -0.09 21.60
CA THR A 23 2.80 0.94 22.44
C THR A 23 1.78 0.26 23.35
N GLU A 24 2.24 -0.42 24.40
CA GLU A 24 1.40 -1.03 25.46
C GLU A 24 0.22 -1.92 24.98
N GLU A 25 -0.70 -2.25 25.91
CA GLU A 25 -1.91 -3.04 25.67
C GLU A 25 -2.83 -2.41 24.60
N PRO A 26 -3.67 -3.20 23.90
CA PRO A 26 -4.66 -2.67 22.97
C PRO A 26 -5.50 -1.53 23.56
N VAL A 27 -5.64 -0.44 22.81
CA VAL A 27 -6.46 0.71 23.19
C VAL A 27 -7.85 0.63 22.58
N THR A 28 -8.84 1.23 23.25
CA THR A 28 -10.23 1.29 22.77
C THR A 28 -10.50 2.68 22.20
N PHE A 29 -11.32 2.78 21.14
CA PHE A 29 -11.80 4.10 20.71
C PHE A 29 -12.86 4.63 21.69
N ASP A 30 -12.82 5.93 21.95
CA ASP A 30 -13.79 6.64 22.80
C ASP A 30 -15.13 6.84 22.08
N ALA A 31 -16.06 7.54 22.75
CA ALA A 31 -17.39 7.82 22.22
C ALA A 31 -17.37 8.70 20.94
N ASP A 32 -16.29 9.44 20.70
CA ASP A 32 -16.10 10.22 19.46
C ASP A 32 -15.46 9.38 18.35
N GLY A 33 -15.18 8.11 18.64
CA GLY A 33 -14.56 7.16 17.72
C GLY A 33 -13.07 7.42 17.54
N LEU A 34 -12.38 7.96 18.57
CA LEU A 34 -10.94 8.24 18.55
C LEU A 34 -10.20 7.41 19.58
N THR A 35 -8.99 6.97 19.26
CA THR A 35 -8.10 6.40 20.30
C THR A 35 -7.64 7.50 21.26
N PRO A 36 -7.21 7.14 22.48
CA PRO A 36 -6.34 8.01 23.25
C PRO A 36 -5.07 8.35 22.43
N PRO A 37 -4.37 9.44 22.77
CA PRO A 37 -3.06 9.74 22.19
C PRO A 37 -2.06 8.62 22.49
N LEU A 38 -1.41 8.09 21.45
CA LEU A 38 -0.39 7.06 21.53
C LEU A 38 0.97 7.70 21.25
N SER A 39 1.88 7.62 22.22
CA SER A 39 3.19 8.25 22.12
C SER A 39 4.24 7.30 21.56
N ILE A 40 4.95 7.76 20.54
CA ILE A 40 6.19 7.15 20.06
C ILE A 40 7.35 7.96 20.66
N PRO A 41 8.16 7.35 21.55
CA PRO A 41 9.27 8.06 22.18
C PRO A 41 10.35 8.42 21.15
N PRO A 42 11.28 9.33 21.47
CA PRO A 42 12.46 9.55 20.64
C PRO A 42 13.21 8.25 20.37
N PHE A 43 13.69 8.08 19.14
CA PHE A 43 14.42 6.88 18.72
C PHE A 43 15.58 7.24 17.79
N ALA A 44 16.54 6.34 17.66
CA ALA A 44 17.60 6.46 16.65
C ALA A 44 17.07 5.94 15.31
N GLY A 45 17.05 6.78 14.28
CA GLY A 45 16.63 6.39 12.93
C GLY A 45 16.16 7.54 12.06
N ASP A 46 16.00 7.24 10.77
CA ASP A 46 15.57 8.20 9.75
C ASP A 46 14.09 8.03 9.36
N SER A 47 13.51 6.88 9.67
CA SER A 47 12.08 6.61 9.47
C SER A 47 11.54 5.65 10.52
N VAL A 48 10.21 5.58 10.60
CA VAL A 48 9.50 4.60 11.44
C VAL A 48 8.33 4.01 10.70
N ALA A 49 8.14 2.71 10.87
CA ALA A 49 6.99 1.97 10.41
C ALA A 49 6.03 1.74 11.57
N LEU A 50 4.75 2.06 11.40
CA LEU A 50 3.68 1.88 12.37
C LEU A 50 2.69 0.83 11.84
N TRP A 51 2.58 -0.31 12.51
CA TRP A 51 1.55 -1.31 12.26
C TRP A 51 0.40 -1.10 13.22
N ALA A 52 -0.73 -0.66 12.68
CA ALA A 52 -1.97 -0.55 13.43
C ALA A 52 -2.88 -1.71 13.04
N ARG A 53 -3.40 -2.44 14.03
CA ARG A 53 -4.31 -3.57 13.84
C ARG A 53 -5.55 -3.41 14.70
N SER A 54 -6.71 -3.66 14.14
CA SER A 54 -8.00 -3.63 14.80
C SER A 54 -8.78 -4.92 14.54
N GLU A 55 -10.02 -4.96 15.01
CA GLU A 55 -10.90 -6.11 14.88
C GLU A 55 -11.44 -6.24 13.44
N PRO A 56 -11.79 -7.47 12.98
CA PRO A 56 -12.34 -7.71 11.65
C PRO A 56 -13.49 -6.76 11.28
N GLY A 57 -13.52 -6.29 10.04
CA GLY A 57 -14.52 -5.34 9.54
C GLY A 57 -14.38 -3.89 10.03
N THR A 58 -13.36 -3.57 10.84
CA THR A 58 -13.16 -2.19 11.32
C THR A 58 -12.42 -1.35 10.29
N CYS A 59 -12.96 -0.19 9.91
CA CYS A 59 -12.22 0.83 9.17
C CYS A 59 -11.75 1.98 10.07
N PHE A 60 -10.51 2.43 9.87
CA PHE A 60 -9.92 3.50 10.65
C PHE A 60 -8.88 4.27 9.82
N ALA A 61 -8.49 5.46 10.29
CA ALA A 61 -7.45 6.28 9.68
C ALA A 61 -6.59 6.95 10.76
N LEU A 62 -5.38 7.36 10.39
CA LEU A 62 -4.57 8.27 11.21
C LEU A 62 -5.20 9.67 11.12
N THR A 63 -5.68 10.18 12.25
CA THR A 63 -6.44 11.45 12.35
C THR A 63 -5.68 12.55 13.05
N SER A 64 -4.62 12.19 13.78
CA SER A 64 -3.70 13.14 14.37
C SER A 64 -2.29 12.59 14.35
N LEU A 65 -1.35 13.45 13.96
CA LEU A 65 0.09 13.22 14.05
C LEU A 65 0.72 14.54 14.51
N VAL A 66 1.26 14.55 15.72
CA VAL A 66 1.85 15.75 16.34
C VAL A 66 3.28 15.45 16.73
N ASP A 67 4.24 16.25 16.25
CA ASP A 67 5.64 16.06 16.59
C ASP A 67 5.97 16.53 18.03
N ALA A 68 7.19 16.24 18.50
CA ALA A 68 7.67 16.64 19.82
C ALA A 68 7.66 18.17 20.07
N ARG A 69 7.52 18.99 19.03
CA ARG A 69 7.44 20.46 19.12
C ARG A 69 5.99 20.96 19.12
N GLY A 70 5.01 20.05 19.10
CA GLY A 70 3.59 20.36 19.06
C GLY A 70 3.07 20.76 17.68
N ARG A 71 3.85 20.59 16.60
CA ARG A 71 3.36 20.85 15.24
C ARG A 71 2.54 19.68 14.75
N ALA A 72 1.35 19.97 14.24
CA ALA A 72 0.48 18.97 13.67
C ALA A 72 0.79 18.76 12.18
N TRP A 73 0.97 17.51 11.80
CA TRP A 73 1.21 17.04 10.42
C TRP A 73 -0.03 16.37 9.82
N VAL A 74 -0.87 15.86 10.72
CA VAL A 74 -2.24 15.41 10.48
C VAL A 74 -3.05 16.01 11.63
N ASP A 75 -4.08 16.77 11.31
CA ASP A 75 -4.92 17.49 12.29
C ASP A 75 -6.42 17.39 12.00
N GLN A 76 -6.78 16.60 10.99
CA GLN A 76 -8.16 16.47 10.54
C GLN A 76 -8.53 15.02 10.26
N ARG A 77 -9.81 14.72 10.47
CA ARG A 77 -10.45 13.48 10.07
C ARG A 77 -11.24 13.74 8.79
N SER A 78 -10.56 13.55 7.67
CA SER A 78 -11.12 13.81 6.34
C SER A 78 -12.03 12.66 5.91
N ALA A 79 -13.08 12.99 5.16
CA ALA A 79 -13.84 11.99 4.43
C ALA A 79 -13.08 11.55 3.16
N GLY A 80 -13.32 10.33 2.71
CA GLY A 80 -12.71 9.76 1.50
C GLY A 80 -11.56 8.80 1.79
N PRO A 81 -10.92 8.26 0.74
CA PRO A 81 -9.94 7.18 0.86
C PRO A 81 -8.61 7.63 1.48
N PHE A 82 -8.26 8.91 1.38
CA PHE A 82 -7.04 9.47 1.94
C PHE A 82 -7.19 10.96 2.28
N CYS A 83 -6.36 11.45 3.20
CA CYS A 83 -6.32 12.86 3.57
C CYS A 83 -5.50 13.68 2.57
N THR A 84 -6.14 14.31 1.60
CA THR A 84 -5.50 15.21 0.62
C THR A 84 -5.00 16.52 1.24
N GLY A 85 -5.72 17.03 2.25
CA GLY A 85 -5.39 18.29 2.92
C GLY A 85 -4.26 18.20 3.95
N CYS A 86 -3.88 17.00 4.39
CA CYS A 86 -2.84 16.82 5.41
C CYS A 86 -1.44 17.09 4.85
N GLU A 87 -0.52 17.54 5.69
CA GLU A 87 0.91 17.68 5.35
C GLU A 87 1.55 16.30 5.18
N VAL A 88 1.26 15.38 6.10
CA VAL A 88 1.51 13.95 5.91
C VAL A 88 0.24 13.29 5.43
N ARG A 89 0.20 12.87 4.17
CA ARG A 89 -0.95 12.16 3.61
C ARG A 89 -1.09 10.77 4.26
N THR A 90 -2.32 10.44 4.64
CA THR A 90 -2.66 9.16 5.26
C THR A 90 -3.86 8.55 4.55
N SER A 91 -3.90 7.23 4.45
CA SER A 91 -5.01 6.48 3.85
C SER A 91 -5.90 5.86 4.92
N VAL A 92 -7.17 5.66 4.59
CA VAL A 92 -8.07 4.78 5.34
C VAL A 92 -7.55 3.35 5.29
N ALA A 93 -7.73 2.60 6.37
CA ALA A 93 -7.40 1.20 6.46
C ALA A 93 -8.62 0.38 6.87
N GLN A 94 -8.60 -0.89 6.49
CA GLN A 94 -9.55 -1.90 6.94
C GLN A 94 -8.76 -2.96 7.71
N GLU A 95 -9.13 -3.20 8.97
CA GLU A 95 -8.57 -4.20 9.91
C GLU A 95 -7.11 -3.99 10.29
N GLU A 96 -6.21 -3.74 9.35
CA GLU A 96 -4.79 -3.58 9.59
C GLU A 96 -4.18 -2.59 8.60
N ALA A 97 -3.13 -1.90 9.03
CA ALA A 97 -2.48 -0.86 8.28
C ALA A 97 -1.00 -0.80 8.60
N LEU A 98 -0.19 -0.55 7.57
CA LEU A 98 1.16 -0.05 7.73
C LEU A 98 1.16 1.45 7.38
N PHE A 99 1.71 2.26 8.27
CA PHE A 99 2.04 3.66 8.00
C PHE A 99 3.55 3.82 8.09
N VAL A 100 4.18 4.21 6.99
CA VAL A 100 5.62 4.50 6.96
C VAL A 100 5.78 6.01 7.02
N LEU A 101 6.45 6.48 8.06
CA LEU A 101 6.68 7.88 8.33
C LEU A 101 8.18 8.18 8.14
N PRO A 102 8.60 8.61 6.93
CA PRO A 102 9.97 9.03 6.70
C PRO A 102 10.25 10.38 7.36
N GLY A 103 11.50 10.63 7.75
CA GLY A 103 11.98 11.97 8.02
C GLY A 103 11.97 12.80 6.74
N GLU A 104 11.26 13.92 6.76
CA GLU A 104 11.10 14.82 5.61
C GLU A 104 11.44 16.27 6.02
N GLU A 105 11.37 17.20 5.06
CA GLU A 105 11.62 18.62 5.33
C GLU A 105 10.62 19.13 6.39
N GLY A 106 11.13 19.24 7.62
CA GLY A 106 10.38 19.72 8.77
C GLY A 106 9.89 18.61 9.69
N PHE A 107 9.53 17.41 9.23
CA PHE A 107 9.11 16.32 10.10
C PHE A 107 10.29 15.44 10.51
N ALA A 108 10.60 15.44 11.81
CA ALA A 108 11.71 14.68 12.39
C ALA A 108 11.15 13.59 13.32
N PRO A 109 10.73 12.42 12.80
CA PRO A 109 10.08 11.39 13.62
C PRO A 109 10.97 10.88 14.76
N ARG A 110 12.29 10.94 14.60
CA ARG A 110 13.29 10.61 15.62
C ARG A 110 13.21 11.42 16.92
N GLU A 111 12.63 12.62 16.87
CA GLU A 111 12.43 13.46 18.07
C GLU A 111 11.27 12.95 18.94
N GLY A 112 10.53 11.94 18.47
CA GLY A 112 9.30 11.46 19.09
C GLY A 112 8.08 12.23 18.60
N PHE A 113 6.92 11.57 18.69
CA PHE A 113 5.65 12.14 18.24
C PHE A 113 4.47 11.41 18.87
N THR A 114 3.28 11.97 18.74
CA THR A 114 2.03 11.38 19.20
C THR A 114 1.10 11.15 18.03
N VAL A 115 0.42 10.01 18.01
CA VAL A 115 -0.59 9.66 17.01
C VAL A 115 -1.95 9.40 17.63
N ARG A 116 -3.01 9.64 16.85
CA ARG A 116 -4.38 9.19 17.18
C ARG A 116 -5.04 8.60 15.95
N PHE A 117 -5.71 7.47 16.15
CA PHE A 117 -6.54 6.85 15.12
C PHE A 117 -8.00 7.20 15.35
N GLY A 118 -8.75 7.32 14.27
CA GLY A 118 -10.18 7.52 14.31
C GLY A 118 -10.88 6.51 13.42
N LEU A 119 -12.07 6.09 13.85
CA LEU A 119 -12.90 5.17 13.07
C LEU A 119 -13.30 5.81 11.73
N VAL A 120 -13.74 5.00 10.79
CA VAL A 120 -14.33 5.48 9.53
C VAL A 120 -15.44 4.49 9.20
N ALA A 121 -16.59 4.97 8.71
CA ALA A 121 -17.58 4.08 8.10
C ALA A 121 -16.94 3.46 6.86
N CYS A 122 -16.84 2.13 6.80
CA CYS A 122 -16.20 1.46 5.67
C CYS A 122 -16.91 1.77 4.36
N GLU A 123 -18.24 1.87 4.39
CA GLU A 123 -19.09 2.03 3.23
C GLU A 123 -18.97 3.44 2.64
N THR A 124 -18.99 4.46 3.48
CA THR A 124 -19.05 5.87 3.06
C THR A 124 -17.73 6.61 3.17
N LEU A 125 -16.71 5.99 3.77
CA LEU A 125 -15.42 6.60 4.07
C LEU A 125 -15.56 7.90 4.89
N THR A 126 -16.58 8.00 5.74
CA THR A 126 -16.84 9.17 6.58
C THR A 126 -16.48 8.93 8.05
N PRO A 127 -16.07 9.98 8.79
CA PRO A 127 -15.98 9.94 10.25
C PRO A 127 -17.23 9.37 10.93
N VAL A 128 -17.05 8.46 11.91
CA VAL A 128 -18.14 7.91 12.74
C VAL A 128 -17.88 8.00 14.24
N LYS A 129 -18.94 8.14 15.02
CA LYS A 129 -18.91 7.98 16.48
C LYS A 129 -19.31 6.55 16.82
N ALA A 130 -18.75 5.95 17.87
CA ALA A 130 -19.10 4.59 18.27
C ALA A 130 -19.08 4.43 19.80
N SER A 131 -20.07 3.71 20.33
CA SER A 131 -20.09 3.25 21.72
C SER A 131 -19.82 1.75 21.77
N GLY A 132 -18.85 1.31 22.58
CA GLY A 132 -18.42 -0.10 22.61
C GLY A 132 -17.44 -0.46 21.48
N ALA A 133 -16.57 0.49 21.13
CA ALA A 133 -15.75 0.48 19.94
C ALA A 133 -14.70 -0.64 19.91
N PRO A 134 -14.27 -1.08 18.70
CA PRO A 134 -13.25 -2.11 18.55
C PRO A 134 -11.92 -1.70 19.20
N ARG A 135 -11.08 -2.67 19.52
CA ARG A 135 -9.72 -2.38 20.02
C ARG A 135 -8.75 -2.14 18.87
N LEU A 136 -7.71 -1.34 19.13
CA LEU A 136 -6.60 -1.08 18.23
C LEU A 136 -5.28 -1.38 18.94
N HIS A 137 -4.47 -2.22 18.31
CA HIS A 137 -3.08 -2.48 18.67
C HIS A 137 -2.17 -1.66 17.77
N LEU A 138 -1.15 -1.06 18.36
CA LEU A 138 -0.12 -0.34 17.61
C LEU A 138 1.26 -0.91 17.98
N THR A 139 1.98 -1.31 16.94
CA THR A 139 3.38 -1.73 17.01
C THR A 139 4.17 -0.82 16.09
N TRP A 140 5.40 -0.49 16.47
CA TRP A 140 6.25 0.37 15.66
C TRP A 140 7.68 -0.15 15.59
N LEU A 141 8.36 0.18 14.49
CA LEU A 141 9.73 -0.23 14.26
C LEU A 141 10.52 0.93 13.64
N PRO A 142 11.54 1.46 14.34
CA PRO A 142 12.42 2.46 13.76
C PRO A 142 13.36 1.82 12.73
N ARG A 143 13.70 2.55 11.68
CA ARG A 143 14.80 2.20 10.77
C ARG A 143 15.99 3.10 11.05
N ALA A 144 17.09 2.49 11.49
CA ALA A 144 18.31 3.19 11.88
C ALA A 144 18.89 4.05 10.76
N SER A 145 18.83 3.57 9.51
CA SER A 145 19.21 4.33 8.31
C SER A 145 18.44 3.88 7.09
N LEU A 146 18.30 4.79 6.13
CA LEU A 146 17.82 4.46 4.79
C LEU A 146 18.97 3.89 3.95
N PRO A 147 18.78 2.78 3.22
CA PRO A 147 19.81 2.26 2.33
C PRO A 147 19.96 3.21 1.13
N GLU A 148 21.15 3.26 0.52
CA GLU A 148 21.36 4.02 -0.72
C GLU A 148 20.70 3.34 -1.94
N ARG A 149 20.63 2.01 -1.89
CA ARG A 149 19.97 1.12 -2.83
C ARG A 149 19.19 0.03 -2.09
N GLY A 150 18.00 -0.26 -2.58
CA GLY A 150 17.10 -1.25 -2.00
C GLY A 150 16.86 -2.44 -2.92
N ARG A 151 16.52 -3.59 -2.35
CA ARG A 151 15.98 -4.76 -3.03
C ARG A 151 14.56 -5.05 -2.53
N LEU A 152 13.66 -5.36 -3.46
CA LEU A 152 12.29 -5.76 -3.18
C LEU A 152 12.00 -7.14 -3.80
N PRO A 153 11.88 -8.20 -2.99
CA PRO A 153 11.49 -9.53 -3.46
C PRO A 153 10.02 -9.54 -3.88
N LEU A 154 9.75 -10.05 -5.08
CA LEU A 154 8.43 -10.17 -5.68
C LEU A 154 8.06 -11.64 -5.87
N ARG A 155 6.77 -11.93 -5.74
CA ARG A 155 6.16 -13.20 -6.17
C ARG A 155 5.02 -12.92 -7.13
N PHE A 156 5.06 -13.54 -8.30
CA PHE A 156 4.01 -13.38 -9.30
C PHE A 156 2.92 -14.44 -9.08
N LEU A 157 1.68 -14.00 -8.88
CA LEU A 157 0.50 -14.87 -8.86
C LEU A 157 -0.22 -14.70 -10.20
N VAL A 158 -0.09 -15.69 -11.08
CA VAL A 158 -0.48 -15.58 -12.50
C VAL A 158 -1.74 -16.38 -12.76
N SER A 159 -2.84 -15.69 -13.03
CA SER A 159 -4.09 -16.35 -13.39
C SER A 159 -4.04 -16.95 -14.79
N ARG A 160 -4.97 -17.89 -15.08
CA ARG A 160 -5.18 -18.42 -16.43
C ARG A 160 -5.56 -17.36 -17.47
N HIS A 161 -5.97 -16.18 -17.01
CA HIS A 161 -6.38 -15.06 -17.84
C HIS A 161 -5.21 -14.13 -18.18
N SER A 162 -4.03 -14.31 -17.59
CA SER A 162 -2.87 -13.47 -17.85
C SER A 162 -2.08 -13.89 -19.10
N MET A 163 -1.61 -12.88 -19.85
CA MET A 163 -0.61 -13.01 -20.90
C MET A 163 0.76 -13.57 -20.44
N LEU A 164 0.98 -13.70 -19.13
CA LEU A 164 2.21 -14.24 -18.55
C LEU A 164 2.13 -15.75 -18.25
N LEU A 165 0.94 -16.36 -18.30
CA LEU A 165 0.76 -17.78 -17.99
C LEU A 165 1.54 -18.64 -19.00
N GLY A 166 2.42 -19.51 -18.49
CA GLY A 166 3.26 -20.36 -19.33
C GLY A 166 4.29 -19.60 -20.18
N GLN A 167 4.56 -18.32 -19.90
CA GLN A 167 5.46 -17.47 -20.68
C GLN A 167 6.70 -17.04 -19.86
N PRO A 168 7.68 -17.94 -19.59
CA PRO A 168 8.88 -17.61 -18.80
C PRO A 168 9.68 -16.44 -19.38
N GLU A 169 9.93 -16.42 -20.69
CA GLU A 169 10.69 -15.34 -21.32
C GLU A 169 10.00 -13.98 -21.18
N ARG A 170 8.67 -13.96 -21.30
CA ARG A 170 7.90 -12.73 -21.15
C ARG A 170 7.90 -12.21 -19.72
N ARG A 171 7.86 -13.11 -18.72
CA ARG A 171 7.99 -12.75 -17.30
C ARG A 171 9.37 -12.16 -17.00
N ARG A 172 10.43 -12.74 -17.57
CA ARG A 172 11.80 -12.22 -17.46
C ARG A 172 11.91 -10.83 -18.08
N GLU A 173 11.41 -10.65 -19.29
CA GLU A 173 11.44 -9.36 -19.99
C GLU A 173 10.62 -8.28 -19.27
N LEU A 174 9.48 -8.62 -18.69
CA LEU A 174 8.71 -7.70 -17.85
C LEU A 174 9.51 -7.27 -16.62
N LEU A 175 10.19 -8.21 -15.95
CA LEU A 175 11.01 -7.92 -14.77
C LEU A 175 12.22 -7.04 -15.12
N GLU A 176 12.85 -7.26 -16.27
CA GLU A 176 13.93 -6.41 -16.79
C GLU A 176 13.44 -4.97 -16.99
N ARG A 177 12.33 -4.79 -17.72
CA ARG A 177 11.73 -3.46 -17.96
C ARG A 177 11.26 -2.79 -16.67
N LEU A 178 10.75 -3.56 -15.71
CA LEU A 178 10.37 -3.03 -14.40
C LEU A 178 11.60 -2.54 -13.62
N ASN A 179 12.72 -3.27 -13.66
CA ASN A 179 13.96 -2.82 -13.05
C ASN A 179 14.48 -1.53 -13.71
N ASP A 180 14.33 -1.37 -15.03
CA ASP A 180 14.68 -0.12 -15.72
C ASP A 180 13.86 1.07 -15.20
N GLU A 181 12.55 0.89 -14.97
CA GLU A 181 11.68 1.93 -14.40
C GLU A 181 12.06 2.27 -12.93
N LEU A 182 12.57 1.32 -12.16
CA LEU A 182 12.91 1.47 -10.73
C LEU A 182 14.37 1.87 -10.47
N ALA A 183 15.23 1.81 -11.48
CA ALA A 183 16.67 2.03 -11.34
C ALA A 183 17.03 3.40 -10.75
N GLU A 184 16.34 4.47 -11.18
CA GLU A 184 16.59 5.84 -10.68
C GLU A 184 16.18 6.02 -9.21
N ALA A 185 15.18 5.26 -8.74
CA ALA A 185 14.85 5.19 -7.32
C ALA A 185 15.93 4.44 -6.51
N GLY A 186 16.91 3.81 -7.17
CA GLY A 186 17.86 2.91 -6.52
C GLY A 186 17.19 1.65 -5.99
N LEU A 187 16.04 1.25 -6.55
CA LEU A 187 15.31 0.05 -6.16
C LEU A 187 15.49 -1.04 -7.22
N GLU A 188 15.86 -2.23 -6.77
CA GLU A 188 15.96 -3.44 -7.59
C GLU A 188 14.88 -4.42 -7.17
N VAL A 189 14.19 -5.02 -8.14
CA VAL A 189 13.20 -6.07 -7.89
C VAL A 189 13.70 -7.43 -8.34
N THR A 190 13.45 -8.44 -7.52
CA THR A 190 13.79 -9.84 -7.83
C THR A 190 12.57 -10.72 -7.79
N LEU A 191 12.45 -11.65 -8.75
CA LEU A 191 11.34 -12.60 -8.79
C LEU A 191 11.72 -13.88 -8.03
N GLU A 192 11.15 -14.06 -6.85
CA GLU A 192 11.45 -15.22 -5.98
C GLU A 192 10.62 -16.46 -6.35
N ALA A 193 9.39 -16.24 -6.82
CA ALA A 193 8.50 -17.34 -7.20
C ALA A 193 7.43 -16.90 -8.20
N VAL A 194 6.92 -17.88 -8.94
CA VAL A 194 5.69 -17.73 -9.73
C VAL A 194 4.72 -18.84 -9.35
N VAL A 195 3.49 -18.46 -9.01
CA VAL A 195 2.41 -19.36 -8.65
C VAL A 195 1.28 -19.17 -9.64
N GLU A 196 0.74 -20.26 -10.17
CA GLU A 196 -0.42 -20.20 -11.06
C GLU A 196 -1.72 -20.18 -10.25
N LEU A 197 -2.70 -19.39 -10.72
CA LEU A 197 -4.04 -19.31 -10.14
C LEU A 197 -5.06 -19.89 -11.14
N PRO A 198 -5.27 -21.22 -11.17
CA PRO A 198 -6.12 -21.88 -12.17
C PRO A 198 -7.61 -21.55 -12.01
N ASP A 199 -8.03 -21.29 -10.78
CA ASP A 199 -9.43 -21.02 -10.41
C ASP A 199 -9.74 -19.52 -10.25
N ALA A 200 -8.79 -18.65 -10.60
CA ALA A 200 -9.00 -17.21 -10.57
C ALA A 200 -10.19 -16.82 -11.46
N ALA A 201 -11.02 -15.92 -10.93
CA ALA A 201 -12.16 -15.37 -11.66
C ALA A 201 -11.69 -14.61 -12.90
N HIS A 202 -12.49 -14.66 -13.96
CA HIS A 202 -12.24 -13.90 -15.20
C HIS A 202 -12.42 -12.38 -14.99
N GLU A 203 -13.23 -12.02 -13.99
CA GLU A 203 -13.54 -10.65 -13.60
C GLU A 203 -13.46 -10.56 -12.08
N THR A 204 -12.90 -9.47 -11.56
CA THR A 204 -12.90 -9.14 -10.14
C THR A 204 -13.33 -7.70 -9.95
N ARG A 205 -14.40 -7.52 -9.17
CA ARG A 205 -14.96 -6.22 -8.82
C ARG A 205 -14.63 -5.92 -7.36
N PHE A 206 -14.34 -4.67 -7.06
CA PHE A 206 -13.96 -4.25 -5.72
C PHE A 206 -14.21 -2.75 -5.51
N TRP A 207 -14.33 -2.39 -4.24
CA TRP A 207 -14.33 -1.00 -3.76
C TRP A 207 -13.18 -0.82 -2.77
N THR A 208 -12.82 0.42 -2.46
CA THR A 208 -11.75 0.80 -1.50
C THR A 208 -11.74 -0.02 -0.21
N THR A 209 -12.90 -0.38 0.32
CA THR A 209 -13.06 -1.16 1.57
C THR A 209 -13.81 -2.48 1.38
N GLU A 210 -14.25 -2.80 0.15
CA GLU A 210 -14.85 -4.08 -0.19
C GLU A 210 -13.86 -4.91 -1.02
N LEU A 211 -12.87 -5.46 -0.32
CA LEU A 211 -11.70 -6.10 -0.91
C LEU A 211 -11.80 -7.62 -0.98
N ALA A 212 -13.00 -8.19 -0.82
CA ALA A 212 -13.20 -9.64 -0.76
C ALA A 212 -12.77 -10.34 -2.06
N GLY A 213 -13.10 -9.76 -3.22
CA GLY A 213 -12.69 -10.29 -4.52
C GLY A 213 -11.17 -10.30 -4.71
N LEU A 214 -10.50 -9.21 -4.33
CA LEU A 214 -9.04 -9.10 -4.40
C LEU A 214 -8.35 -10.04 -3.39
N SER A 215 -8.91 -10.16 -2.19
CA SER A 215 -8.41 -11.08 -1.16
C SER A 215 -8.51 -12.53 -1.64
N ALA A 216 -9.63 -12.91 -2.27
CA ALA A 216 -9.80 -14.27 -2.82
C ALA A 216 -8.76 -14.61 -3.91
N LEU A 217 -8.37 -13.64 -4.76
CA LEU A 217 -7.30 -13.85 -5.74
C LEU A 217 -5.95 -14.12 -5.07
N ARG A 218 -5.59 -13.31 -4.08
CA ARG A 218 -4.33 -13.45 -3.32
C ARG A 218 -4.30 -14.76 -2.54
N ASP A 219 -5.38 -15.06 -1.84
CA ASP A 219 -5.51 -16.21 -0.94
C ASP A 219 -5.69 -17.54 -1.71
N GLY A 220 -5.88 -17.47 -3.03
CA GLY A 220 -5.79 -18.62 -3.94
C GLY A 220 -4.38 -19.20 -4.08
N ALA A 221 -3.35 -18.52 -3.56
CA ALA A 221 -1.99 -19.01 -3.46
C ALA A 221 -1.60 -19.36 -2.02
N PRO A 222 -0.61 -20.25 -1.81
CA PRO A 222 0.00 -20.43 -0.50
C PRO A 222 0.52 -19.09 0.06
N PRO A 223 0.58 -18.91 1.39
CA PRO A 223 1.15 -17.70 1.99
C PRO A 223 2.55 -17.38 1.43
N ALA A 224 2.83 -16.11 1.16
CA ALA A 224 4.15 -15.66 0.74
C ALA A 224 5.17 -15.78 1.88
N PRO A 225 6.47 -15.97 1.57
CA PRO A 225 7.52 -15.75 2.56
C PRO A 225 7.48 -14.34 3.13
N ASP A 226 7.90 -14.19 4.39
CA ASP A 226 8.00 -12.88 5.04
C ASP A 226 8.82 -11.92 4.17
N THR A 227 8.31 -10.71 3.96
CA THR A 227 8.89 -9.64 3.11
C THR A 227 8.89 -9.84 1.59
N THR A 228 8.11 -10.78 1.05
CA THR A 228 7.82 -10.84 -0.39
C THR A 228 6.54 -10.06 -0.72
N VAL A 229 6.55 -9.29 -1.80
CA VAL A 229 5.35 -8.62 -2.33
C VAL A 229 4.68 -9.50 -3.37
N ASP A 230 3.40 -9.79 -3.17
CA ASP A 230 2.59 -10.48 -4.17
C ASP A 230 2.17 -9.51 -5.27
N ILE A 231 2.45 -9.87 -6.53
CA ILE A 231 1.96 -9.21 -7.73
C ILE A 231 0.97 -10.16 -8.41
N VAL A 232 -0.31 -9.79 -8.37
CA VAL A 232 -1.41 -10.62 -8.85
C VAL A 232 -1.81 -10.21 -10.25
N PHE A 233 -1.50 -11.07 -11.23
CA PHE A 233 -1.92 -10.91 -12.62
C PHE A 233 -3.28 -11.59 -12.82
N ALA A 234 -4.33 -10.87 -12.49
CA ALA A 234 -5.71 -11.34 -12.43
C ALA A 234 -6.37 -11.45 -13.81
N GLY A 235 -7.68 -11.67 -13.85
CA GLY A 235 -8.48 -11.41 -15.04
C GLY A 235 -8.66 -9.91 -15.29
N CYS A 236 -9.88 -9.51 -15.64
CA CYS A 236 -10.28 -8.11 -15.66
C CYS A 236 -10.49 -7.58 -14.23
N LEU A 237 -10.07 -6.33 -13.98
CA LEU A 237 -10.22 -5.62 -12.71
C LEU A 237 -11.19 -4.44 -12.89
N TRP A 238 -12.28 -4.43 -12.12
CA TRP A 238 -13.24 -3.32 -12.08
C TRP A 238 -13.24 -2.66 -10.72
N TYR A 239 -13.03 -1.35 -10.71
CA TYR A 239 -13.29 -0.52 -9.55
C TYR A 239 -14.76 -0.11 -9.55
N ASP A 240 -15.49 -0.53 -8.52
CA ASP A 240 -16.90 -0.27 -8.30
C ASP A 240 -17.02 0.83 -7.25
N ASP A 241 -17.18 2.07 -7.69
CA ASP A 241 -17.47 3.19 -6.79
C ASP A 241 -18.98 3.23 -6.53
N PRO A 242 -19.45 2.88 -5.32
CA PRO A 242 -20.88 2.79 -5.06
C PRO A 242 -21.58 4.16 -5.08
N PHE A 243 -20.82 5.26 -5.11
CA PHE A 243 -21.34 6.63 -5.16
C PHE A 243 -21.27 7.22 -6.57
N PHE A 244 -20.29 6.82 -7.38
CA PHE A 244 -19.97 7.48 -8.63
C PHE A 244 -19.98 6.53 -9.84
N GLY A 245 -20.98 6.72 -10.70
CA GLY A 245 -20.98 6.17 -12.06
C GLY A 245 -21.05 4.64 -12.13
N PRO A 246 -20.99 4.08 -13.36
CA PRO A 246 -20.82 2.64 -13.53
C PRO A 246 -19.38 2.25 -13.14
N PRO A 247 -19.15 0.97 -12.79
CA PRO A 247 -17.80 0.48 -12.52
C PRO A 247 -16.86 0.76 -13.68
N VAL A 248 -15.61 1.08 -13.35
CA VAL A 248 -14.57 1.45 -14.32
C VAL A 248 -13.45 0.42 -14.33
N PRO A 249 -12.91 0.06 -15.50
CA PRO A 249 -11.77 -0.83 -15.55
C PRO A 249 -10.53 -0.08 -15.08
N VAL A 250 -9.64 -0.76 -14.37
CA VAL A 250 -8.37 -0.19 -13.92
C VAL A 250 -7.19 -0.87 -14.59
N ASP A 251 -6.15 -0.08 -14.84
CA ASP A 251 -4.91 -0.53 -15.47
C ASP A 251 -3.96 -1.22 -14.45
N GLY A 252 -4.18 -0.96 -13.17
CA GLY A 252 -3.48 -1.50 -12.02
C GLY A 252 -4.25 -1.09 -10.75
N PHE A 253 -4.01 -1.79 -9.64
CA PHE A 253 -4.58 -1.39 -8.36
C PHE A 253 -3.75 -1.88 -7.18
N THR A 254 -3.54 -0.97 -6.23
CA THR A 254 -2.99 -1.26 -4.91
C THR A 254 -4.02 -0.82 -3.87
N PRO A 255 -4.59 -1.75 -3.07
CA PRO A 255 -5.72 -1.44 -2.19
C PRO A 255 -5.51 -0.29 -1.20
N ARG A 256 -4.25 -0.03 -0.85
CA ARG A 256 -3.86 1.00 0.10
C ARG A 256 -2.46 1.50 -0.19
N VAL A 257 -2.25 2.81 -0.04
CA VAL A 257 -0.90 3.40 -0.04
C VAL A 257 -0.16 3.01 1.25
N GLY A 258 1.02 2.42 1.12
CA GLY A 258 1.74 1.78 2.23
C GLY A 258 1.16 0.39 2.50
N GLY A 259 1.36 -0.51 1.55
CA GLY A 259 0.97 -1.91 1.61
C GLY A 259 1.83 -2.73 2.59
N GLY A 260 1.61 -4.04 2.64
CA GLY A 260 2.28 -4.95 3.56
C GLY A 260 1.44 -5.34 4.78
N ALA A 261 0.26 -4.76 4.95
CA ALA A 261 -0.68 -5.05 6.04
C ALA A 261 -2.14 -4.91 5.57
N GLY A 262 -3.03 -5.72 6.14
CA GLY A 262 -4.47 -5.66 5.87
C GLY A 262 -4.98 -6.57 4.74
N PRO A 263 -6.31 -6.57 4.53
CA PRO A 263 -6.97 -7.33 3.49
C PRO A 263 -6.41 -7.01 2.10
N ALA A 264 -6.29 -8.03 1.26
CA ALA A 264 -5.77 -7.90 -0.10
C ALA A 264 -4.42 -7.16 -0.25
N SER A 265 -3.59 -7.01 0.80
CA SER A 265 -2.28 -6.34 0.69
C SER A 265 -1.36 -7.01 -0.35
N ALA A 266 -1.35 -6.47 -1.57
CA ALA A 266 -0.65 -6.91 -2.76
C ALA A 266 -0.76 -5.82 -3.85
N VAL A 267 -0.10 -6.01 -4.98
CA VAL A 267 -0.32 -5.23 -6.20
C VAL A 267 -1.14 -6.08 -7.18
N PHE A 268 -2.18 -5.51 -7.76
CA PHE A 268 -3.05 -6.19 -8.73
C PHE A 268 -2.89 -5.58 -10.10
N MET A 269 -2.61 -6.43 -11.08
CA MET A 269 -2.50 -6.06 -12.48
C MET A 269 -3.56 -6.82 -13.28
N PRO A 270 -4.26 -6.18 -14.23
CA PRO A 270 -5.19 -6.86 -15.11
C PRO A 270 -4.41 -7.79 -16.04
N GLY A 271 -4.80 -9.06 -16.15
CA GLY A 271 -4.23 -10.00 -17.12
C GLY A 271 -4.90 -9.92 -18.49
N LEU A 272 -6.11 -9.36 -18.54
CA LEU A 272 -6.91 -9.08 -19.74
C LEU A 272 -7.45 -7.65 -19.68
N ARG A 273 -7.63 -7.03 -20.85
CA ARG A 273 -8.49 -5.84 -20.93
C ARG A 273 -9.94 -6.24 -20.68
N CYS A 274 -10.63 -5.43 -19.89
CA CYS A 274 -12.03 -5.61 -19.53
C CYS A 274 -13.03 -5.44 -20.69
N ASP A 275 -12.59 -4.95 -21.85
CA ASP A 275 -13.41 -4.81 -23.06
C ASP A 275 -13.27 -5.98 -24.04
N ALA A 276 -12.42 -6.96 -23.75
CA ALA A 276 -12.06 -8.06 -24.64
C ALA A 276 -12.78 -9.40 -24.32
N PHE A 277 -14.04 -9.35 -23.89
CA PHE A 277 -14.79 -10.58 -23.56
C PHE A 277 -14.92 -11.52 -24.77
N GLY A 278 -14.37 -12.73 -24.65
CA GLY A 278 -14.42 -13.78 -25.69
C GLY A 278 -13.25 -13.79 -26.69
N GLY A 279 -12.31 -12.84 -26.58
CA GLY A 279 -11.06 -12.83 -27.34
C GLY A 279 -9.89 -13.48 -26.59
N ALA A 280 -8.84 -13.88 -27.32
CA ALA A 280 -7.55 -14.19 -26.70
C ALA A 280 -7.01 -12.94 -25.96
N PRO A 281 -6.15 -13.09 -24.94
CA PRO A 281 -5.55 -11.96 -24.24
C PRO A 281 -4.99 -10.90 -25.20
N VAL A 282 -5.55 -9.69 -25.15
CA VAL A 282 -4.94 -8.55 -25.87
C VAL A 282 -3.61 -8.30 -25.19
N GLN A 283 -2.53 -8.44 -25.97
CA GLN A 283 -1.19 -8.27 -25.44
C GLN A 283 -0.96 -6.80 -25.11
N TRP A 284 -0.75 -6.48 -23.84
CA TRP A 284 -0.19 -5.19 -23.47
C TRP A 284 1.27 -5.09 -23.90
N PRO A 285 1.70 -3.93 -24.42
CA PRO A 285 3.13 -3.65 -24.55
C PRO A 285 3.81 -3.76 -23.19
N LEU A 286 4.91 -4.51 -23.11
CA LEU A 286 5.58 -4.76 -21.82
C LEU A 286 6.14 -3.49 -21.17
N ASP A 287 6.53 -2.47 -21.96
CA ASP A 287 6.93 -1.17 -21.40
C ASP A 287 5.79 -0.50 -20.65
N ALA A 288 4.61 -0.44 -21.25
CA ALA A 288 3.43 0.13 -20.61
C ALA A 288 3.06 -0.67 -19.36
N TYR A 289 3.17 -2.00 -19.42
CA TYR A 289 2.86 -2.86 -18.28
C TYR A 289 3.85 -2.72 -17.12
N ALA A 290 5.14 -2.62 -17.45
CA ALA A 290 6.20 -2.35 -16.48
C ALA A 290 6.02 -0.97 -15.83
N HIS A 291 5.66 0.05 -16.62
CA HIS A 291 5.42 1.40 -16.12
C HIS A 291 4.24 1.46 -15.15
N VAL A 292 3.10 0.84 -15.49
CA VAL A 292 1.95 0.77 -14.56
C VAL A 292 2.31 -0.07 -13.33
N LEU A 293 3.01 -1.19 -13.49
CA LEU A 293 3.45 -1.99 -12.34
C LEU A 293 4.42 -1.22 -11.41
N ALA A 294 5.31 -0.40 -11.97
CA ALA A 294 6.18 0.48 -11.21
C ALA A 294 5.38 1.55 -10.45
N HIS A 295 4.36 2.13 -11.08
CA HIS A 295 3.40 3.04 -10.43
C HIS A 295 2.69 2.38 -9.25
N GLU A 296 2.13 1.18 -9.43
CA GLU A 296 1.46 0.44 -8.35
C GLU A 296 2.41 0.03 -7.22
N LEU A 297 3.64 -0.37 -7.55
CA LEU A 297 4.68 -0.59 -6.54
C LEU A 297 5.01 0.70 -5.79
N GLY A 298 4.96 1.86 -6.45
CA GLY A 298 5.04 3.17 -5.80
C GLY A 298 3.96 3.34 -4.72
N HIS A 299 2.70 3.03 -5.03
CA HIS A 299 1.61 3.01 -4.06
C HIS A 299 1.85 2.03 -2.92
N PHE A 300 2.23 0.79 -3.26
CA PHE A 300 2.54 -0.23 -2.26
C PHE A 300 3.62 0.27 -1.30
N LEU A 301 4.62 0.99 -1.79
CA LEU A 301 5.75 1.50 -1.02
C LEU A 301 5.49 2.88 -0.37
N GLY A 302 4.26 3.41 -0.44
CA GLY A 302 3.85 4.58 0.32
C GLY A 302 3.78 5.90 -0.46
N LEU A 303 3.84 5.87 -1.79
CA LEU A 303 3.65 7.06 -2.62
C LEU A 303 2.17 7.28 -2.94
N TYR A 304 1.75 8.53 -2.93
CA TYR A 304 0.44 8.95 -3.44
C TYR A 304 0.60 9.46 -4.86
N HIS A 305 -0.52 9.76 -5.54
CA HIS A 305 -0.42 10.38 -6.84
C HIS A 305 0.24 11.77 -6.72
N SER A 306 1.21 12.02 -7.59
CA SER A 306 1.83 13.34 -7.78
C SER A 306 0.79 14.41 -8.11
N VAL A 307 -0.21 14.04 -8.92
CA VAL A 307 -1.41 14.83 -9.23
C VAL A 307 -2.61 13.89 -9.29
N GLU A 308 -3.59 14.13 -8.42
CA GLU A 308 -4.87 13.43 -8.40
C GLU A 308 -5.75 13.81 -9.60
N THR A 309 -6.83 13.07 -9.84
CA THR A 309 -7.75 13.33 -10.97
C THR A 309 -8.47 14.68 -10.88
N ASP A 310 -8.61 15.25 -9.69
CA ASP A 310 -9.16 16.58 -9.44
C ASP A 310 -8.12 17.71 -9.53
N GLY A 311 -6.86 17.37 -9.85
CA GLY A 311 -5.74 18.29 -9.94
C GLY A 311 -5.00 18.53 -8.61
N THR A 312 -5.43 17.90 -7.52
CA THR A 312 -4.75 18.03 -6.22
C THR A 312 -3.35 17.43 -6.29
N THR A 313 -2.31 18.23 -6.06
CA THR A 313 -0.93 17.76 -6.06
C THR A 313 -0.58 17.02 -4.77
N ASP A 314 0.40 16.11 -4.83
CA ASP A 314 1.03 15.60 -3.60
C ASP A 314 1.71 16.72 -2.80
N ARG A 315 2.32 16.32 -1.68
CA ARG A 315 3.08 17.21 -0.79
C ARG A 315 4.59 17.18 -1.08
N LEU A 316 4.99 16.61 -2.21
CA LEU A 316 6.39 16.52 -2.61
C LEU A 316 6.70 17.67 -3.58
N GLY A 317 7.54 18.61 -3.14
CA GLY A 317 7.88 19.81 -3.94
C GLY A 317 8.68 19.52 -5.22
N ASP A 318 9.06 18.27 -5.48
CA ASP A 318 9.89 17.84 -6.60
C ASP A 318 9.17 16.87 -7.57
N THR A 319 7.83 16.85 -7.56
CA THR A 319 6.99 16.06 -8.48
C THR A 319 6.05 16.94 -9.33
N GLY A 320 5.33 16.34 -10.29
CA GLY A 320 4.39 17.05 -11.15
C GLY A 320 3.67 16.13 -12.14
N GLU A 321 2.89 16.69 -13.05
CA GLU A 321 1.97 15.94 -13.93
C GLU A 321 2.62 14.84 -14.78
N GLN A 322 3.89 14.99 -15.15
CA GLN A 322 4.58 14.00 -15.97
C GLN A 322 5.18 12.84 -15.17
N ASN A 323 5.19 12.92 -13.84
CA ASN A 323 5.77 11.93 -12.95
C ASN A 323 5.05 10.58 -13.06
N ILE A 324 5.78 9.47 -12.89
CA ILE A 324 5.23 8.11 -12.92
C ILE A 324 4.04 7.92 -11.97
N MET A 325 4.02 8.62 -10.84
CA MET A 325 2.91 8.62 -9.89
C MET A 325 1.75 9.53 -10.32
N ASN A 326 1.56 9.89 -11.59
CA ASN A 326 0.34 10.57 -12.02
C ASN A 326 -0.87 9.63 -11.91
N ALA A 327 -2.05 10.13 -11.52
CA ALA A 327 -3.29 9.32 -11.47
C ALA A 327 -3.68 8.65 -12.80
N HIS A 328 -3.07 9.06 -13.90
CA HIS A 328 -3.14 8.41 -15.20
C HIS A 328 -1.75 7.97 -15.67
N PRO A 329 -1.19 6.85 -15.15
CA PRO A 329 0.18 6.43 -15.47
C PRO A 329 0.41 6.22 -16.97
N GLY A 330 -0.60 5.79 -17.74
CA GLY A 330 -0.49 5.69 -19.20
C GLY A 330 -0.32 7.03 -19.95
N ARG A 331 -0.51 8.17 -19.28
CA ARG A 331 -0.28 9.53 -19.82
C ARG A 331 1.02 10.15 -19.32
N ALA A 332 1.58 9.64 -18.23
CA ALA A 332 2.88 10.06 -17.72
C ALA A 332 3.96 9.57 -18.67
N SER A 333 4.80 10.49 -19.15
CA SER A 333 5.90 10.16 -20.06
C SER A 333 7.26 10.16 -19.37
N ALA A 334 7.36 10.73 -18.16
CA ALA A 334 8.61 10.71 -17.43
C ALA A 334 8.86 9.31 -16.89
N ARG A 335 9.99 8.76 -17.29
CA ARG A 335 10.64 7.68 -16.56
C ARG A 335 11.49 8.35 -15.49
N GLY A 336 11.33 7.93 -14.24
CA GLY A 336 12.15 8.45 -13.14
C GLY A 336 11.38 8.84 -11.90
N TRP A 337 12.12 8.88 -10.80
CA TRP A 337 11.62 9.12 -9.45
C TRP A 337 12.30 10.35 -8.87
N SER A 338 11.52 11.22 -8.23
CA SER A 338 12.11 12.38 -7.56
C SER A 338 12.99 11.96 -6.37
N PRO A 339 13.96 12.78 -5.96
CA PRO A 339 14.72 12.52 -4.75
C PRO A 339 13.85 12.27 -3.50
N ALA A 340 12.73 12.98 -3.35
CA ALA A 340 11.80 12.73 -2.26
C ALA A 340 11.07 11.38 -2.40
N GLN A 341 10.63 11.02 -3.62
CA GLN A 341 10.04 9.71 -3.88
C GLN A 341 11.01 8.58 -3.57
N LYS A 342 12.27 8.69 -4.01
CA LYS A 342 13.33 7.72 -3.68
C LYS A 342 13.44 7.49 -2.17
N ARG A 343 13.47 8.56 -1.36
CA ARG A 343 13.53 8.42 0.11
C ARG A 343 12.31 7.67 0.67
N ARG A 344 11.11 7.98 0.20
CA ARG A 344 9.87 7.29 0.61
C ARG A 344 9.93 5.81 0.27
N LEU A 345 10.25 5.46 -0.97
CA LEU A 345 10.38 4.07 -1.43
C LEU A 345 11.37 3.28 -0.56
N LEU A 346 12.57 3.83 -0.35
CA LEU A 346 13.63 3.18 0.40
C LEU A 346 13.35 3.13 1.92
N SER A 347 12.43 3.94 2.42
CA SER A 347 11.98 3.90 3.82
C SER A 347 11.04 2.75 4.13
N HIS A 348 10.40 2.16 3.13
CA HIS A 348 9.41 1.11 3.31
C HIS A 348 10.03 -0.19 3.85
N PRO A 349 9.46 -0.86 4.88
CA PRO A 349 10.07 -2.01 5.52
C PRO A 349 10.14 -3.29 4.68
N TRP A 350 9.52 -3.33 3.50
CA TRP A 350 9.70 -4.41 2.53
C TRP A 350 10.95 -4.23 1.67
N VAL A 351 11.56 -3.04 1.69
CA VAL A 351 12.77 -2.73 0.94
C VAL A 351 13.99 -3.03 1.81
N ARG A 352 14.73 -4.06 1.42
CA ARG A 352 15.96 -4.50 2.08
C ARG A 352 17.19 -3.80 1.51
N PRO A 353 18.24 -3.54 2.29
CA PRO A 353 19.51 -3.10 1.73
C PRO A 353 20.05 -4.11 0.70
N VAL A 354 20.60 -3.62 -0.41
CA VAL A 354 21.41 -4.46 -1.30
C VAL A 354 22.76 -4.75 -0.60
N PRO A 355 23.25 -6.01 -0.59
CA PRO A 355 24.54 -6.37 0.01
C PRO A 355 25.76 -5.65 -0.55
#